data_AF-A0A7W7KFS7-F1
#
_entry.id   AF-A0A7W7KFS7-F1
#
_cell.length_a   1.000
_cell.length_b   1.000
_cell.length_c   1.000
_cell.angle_alpha   90.00
_cell.angle_beta   90.00
_cell.angle_gamma   90.00
#
_symmetry.space_group_name_H-M   'P 1'
#
loop_
_entity.id
_entity.type
_entity.pdbx_description
1 polymer ?
#
loop_
_entity_poly.entity_id
_entity_poly.type
_entity_poly.pdbx_seq_one_letter_code
_entity_poly.pdbx_strand_id
1 'polypeptide(L)'
;MKKTLLVLLSPLLLMACGKPVDLDYNSAVAPIFLHNVQRLDHDMERLISGEFDADHAATRSAQGDDPGSRITELEQNLNQVQQLQHSEEASKFASSLSHYYELQIGYYQQLRLYSQTQDKARQETLVNDLNHTYQALKVMPDQVLAAQRNFLARADQLH
;
A
#
# COMPACT_ATOMS: atom_id res chain seq x y z
N MET A 1 -32.99 -31.81 51.70
CA MET A 1 -33.17 -30.65 50.81
C MET A 1 -31.81 -30.27 50.24
N LYS A 2 -31.68 -30.33 48.90
CA LYS A 2 -30.43 -30.17 48.15
C LYS A 2 -30.08 -28.67 48.04
N LYS A 3 -28.83 -28.29 48.32
CA LYS A 3 -28.26 -27.00 47.88
C LYS A 3 -27.08 -27.30 46.96
N THR A 4 -27.38 -27.30 45.68
CA THR A 4 -26.43 -27.48 44.59
C THR A 4 -25.66 -26.17 44.40
N LEU A 5 -24.34 -26.25 44.40
CA LEU A 5 -23.44 -25.24 43.85
C LEU A 5 -23.81 -24.97 42.38
N LEU A 6 -23.91 -23.72 41.99
CA LEU A 6 -23.71 -23.30 40.60
C LEU A 6 -22.88 -22.02 40.61
N VAL A 7 -21.56 -22.19 40.59
CA VAL A 7 -20.62 -21.13 40.25
C VAL A 7 -20.79 -20.88 38.76
N LEU A 8 -21.42 -19.76 38.40
CA LEU A 8 -21.47 -19.25 37.04
C LEU A 8 -20.05 -18.81 36.65
N LEU A 9 -19.33 -19.74 36.01
CA LEU A 9 -18.21 -19.44 35.13
C LEU A 9 -18.76 -18.68 33.92
N SER A 10 -18.84 -17.35 34.05
CA SER A 10 -19.00 -16.47 32.90
C SER A 10 -17.74 -16.58 32.04
N PRO A 11 -17.83 -16.97 30.76
CA PRO A 11 -16.71 -16.77 29.86
C PRO A 11 -16.56 -15.26 29.64
N LEU A 12 -15.48 -14.70 30.18
CA LEU A 12 -14.94 -13.42 29.76
C LEU A 12 -14.59 -13.54 28.26
N LEU A 13 -15.56 -13.24 27.41
CA LEU A 13 -15.30 -12.87 26.02
C LEU A 13 -14.61 -11.51 26.06
N LEU A 14 -13.29 -11.52 25.97
CA LEU A 14 -12.47 -10.36 25.68
C LEU A 14 -12.83 -9.88 24.27
N MET A 15 -13.85 -9.03 24.14
CA MET A 15 -14.06 -8.25 22.93
C MET A 15 -13.04 -7.11 22.93
N ALA A 16 -11.95 -7.27 22.18
CA ALA A 16 -11.08 -6.16 21.81
C ALA A 16 -11.86 -5.28 20.81
N CYS A 17 -12.24 -4.07 21.21
CA CYS A 17 -13.19 -3.24 20.49
C CYS A 17 -12.53 -1.97 19.90
N GLY A 18 -11.45 -2.08 19.13
CA GLY A 18 -11.23 -1.05 18.12
C GLY A 18 -12.56 -0.85 17.37
N LYS A 19 -13.02 0.39 17.15
CA LYS A 19 -14.34 0.61 16.53
C LYS A 19 -14.42 -0.33 15.31
N PRO A 20 -15.44 -1.19 15.17
CA PRO A 20 -15.43 -2.26 14.16
C PRO A 20 -15.04 -1.76 12.76
N VAL A 21 -15.47 -0.54 12.43
CA VAL A 21 -15.13 0.18 11.19
C VAL A 21 -13.63 0.39 10.95
N ASP A 22 -12.81 0.67 11.97
CA ASP A 22 -11.37 0.91 11.80
C ASP A 22 -10.58 -0.39 11.62
N LEU A 23 -11.04 -1.47 12.25
CA LEU A 23 -10.48 -2.80 12.04
C LEU A 23 -10.84 -3.32 10.64
N ASP A 24 -12.07 -3.09 10.19
CA ASP A 24 -12.52 -3.39 8.84
C ASP A 24 -11.72 -2.58 7.80
N TYR A 25 -11.57 -1.27 8.04
CA TYR A 25 -10.75 -0.39 7.22
C TYR A 25 -9.31 -0.91 7.10
N ASN A 26 -8.66 -1.16 8.24
CA ASN A 26 -7.29 -1.67 8.30
C ASN A 26 -7.14 -2.98 7.53
N SER A 27 -8.06 -3.93 7.76
CA SER A 27 -8.04 -5.24 7.13
C SER A 27 -8.21 -5.16 5.61
N ALA A 28 -8.95 -4.16 5.12
CA ALA A 28 -9.14 -3.94 3.70
C ALA A 28 -7.91 -3.33 3.01
N VAL A 29 -7.22 -2.37 3.64
CA VAL A 29 -6.18 -1.57 2.96
C VAL A 29 -4.75 -2.01 3.27
N ALA A 30 -4.47 -2.54 4.45
CA ALA A 30 -3.10 -2.84 4.88
C ALA A 30 -2.42 -3.96 4.06
N PRO A 31 -3.09 -5.08 3.72
CA PRO A 31 -2.47 -6.11 2.88
C PRO A 31 -2.12 -5.60 1.48
N ILE A 32 -3.00 -4.79 0.89
CA ILE A 32 -2.80 -4.16 -0.42
C ILE A 32 -1.60 -3.22 -0.38
N PHE A 33 -1.49 -2.42 0.68
CA PHE A 33 -0.33 -1.54 0.87
C PHE A 33 0.98 -2.33 0.93
N LEU A 34 1.06 -3.38 1.75
CA LEU A 34 2.25 -4.21 1.86
C LEU A 34 2.63 -4.89 0.54
N HIS A 35 1.62 -5.35 -0.21
CA HIS A 35 1.83 -5.89 -1.55
C HIS A 35 2.46 -4.85 -2.49
N ASN A 36 1.95 -3.62 -2.48
CA ASN A 36 2.47 -2.52 -3.30
C ASN A 36 3.92 -2.14 -2.95
N VAL A 37 4.30 -2.21 -1.66
CA VAL A 37 5.69 -1.98 -1.22
C VAL A 37 6.61 -3.04 -1.81
N GLN A 38 6.27 -4.31 -1.65
CA GLN A 38 7.07 -5.42 -2.17
C GLN A 38 7.19 -5.38 -3.70
N ARG A 39 6.08 -5.05 -4.37
CA ARG A 39 6.06 -4.93 -5.82
C ARG A 39 6.93 -3.78 -6.33
N LEU A 40 6.97 -2.65 -5.64
CA LEU A 40 7.84 -1.53 -6.01
C LEU A 40 9.31 -1.95 -6.02
N ASP A 41 9.76 -2.68 -4.98
CA ASP A 41 11.13 -3.18 -4.91
C ASP A 41 11.42 -4.14 -6.08
N HIS A 42 10.50 -5.06 -6.35
CA HIS A 42 10.64 -5.99 -7.47
C HIS A 42 10.68 -5.28 -8.84
N ASP A 43 9.80 -4.30 -9.07
CA ASP A 43 9.78 -3.54 -10.32
C ASP A 43 11.04 -2.66 -10.47
N MET A 44 11.63 -2.20 -9.37
CA MET A 44 12.92 -1.50 -9.41
C MET A 44 14.06 -2.45 -9.82
N GLU A 45 14.10 -3.69 -9.32
CA GLU A 45 15.06 -4.70 -9.76
C GLU A 45 14.92 -5.00 -11.25
N ARG A 46 13.69 -5.12 -11.73
CA ARG A 46 13.37 -5.32 -13.15
C ARG A 46 13.74 -4.11 -14.02
N LEU A 47 13.61 -2.88 -13.50
CA LEU A 47 14.11 -1.69 -14.19
C LEU A 47 15.63 -1.77 -14.36
N ILE A 48 16.35 -2.14 -13.29
CA ILE A 48 17.81 -2.28 -13.31
C ILE A 48 18.26 -3.40 -14.27
N SER A 49 17.48 -4.47 -14.40
CA SER A 49 17.77 -5.57 -15.33
C SER A 49 17.44 -5.26 -16.79
N GLY A 50 16.85 -4.09 -17.08
CA GLY A 50 16.45 -3.68 -18.43
C GLY A 50 15.13 -4.30 -18.91
N GLU A 51 14.39 -5.02 -18.05
CA GLU A 51 13.10 -5.60 -18.42
C GLU A 51 12.07 -4.52 -18.80
N PHE A 52 12.27 -3.28 -18.35
CA PHE A 52 11.42 -2.16 -18.72
C PHE A 52 11.77 -1.50 -20.06
N ASP A 53 12.82 -1.94 -20.76
CA ASP A 53 13.25 -1.38 -22.04
C ASP A 53 12.21 -1.57 -23.14
N ALA A 54 12.23 -0.68 -24.13
CA ALA A 54 11.22 -0.65 -25.20
C ALA A 54 11.12 -1.98 -25.97
N ASP A 55 12.24 -2.70 -26.12
CA ASP A 55 12.31 -3.99 -26.80
C ASP A 55 11.50 -5.09 -26.10
N HIS A 56 11.21 -4.93 -24.81
CA HIS A 56 10.43 -5.86 -24.00
C HIS A 56 8.95 -5.46 -23.84
N ALA A 57 8.48 -4.40 -24.51
CA ALA A 57 7.14 -3.86 -24.31
C ALA A 57 6.02 -4.86 -24.66
N ALA A 58 6.12 -5.56 -25.79
CA ALA A 58 5.08 -6.48 -26.25
C ALA A 58 4.88 -7.67 -25.29
N THR A 59 5.98 -8.24 -24.78
CA THR A 59 5.93 -9.34 -23.81
C THR A 59 5.32 -8.89 -22.50
N ARG A 60 5.69 -7.71 -21.99
CA ARG A 60 5.15 -7.17 -20.73
C ARG A 60 3.65 -6.89 -20.80
N SER A 61 3.17 -6.27 -21.88
CA SER A 61 1.74 -6.01 -22.05
C SER A 61 0.92 -7.30 -22.12
N ALA A 62 1.45 -8.36 -22.74
CA ALA A 62 0.77 -9.67 -22.78
C ALA A 62 0.68 -10.34 -21.40
N GLN A 63 1.60 -10.02 -20.49
CA GLN A 63 1.62 -10.55 -19.12
C GLN A 63 0.83 -9.68 -18.12
N GLY A 64 0.34 -8.51 -18.54
CA GLY A 64 -0.28 -7.54 -17.62
C GLY A 64 0.71 -6.86 -16.68
N ASP A 65 1.99 -6.85 -17.06
CA ASP A 65 3.11 -6.33 -16.27
C ASP A 65 3.61 -4.98 -16.80
N ASP A 66 2.81 -4.30 -17.62
CA ASP A 66 3.15 -2.97 -18.09
C ASP A 66 2.86 -1.88 -17.03
N PRO A 67 3.63 -0.78 -17.03
CA PRO A 67 3.42 0.31 -16.08
C PRO A 67 2.01 0.92 -16.11
N GLY A 68 1.30 0.85 -17.24
CA GLY A 68 -0.07 1.33 -17.37
C GLY A 68 -1.05 0.54 -16.51
N SER A 69 -0.97 -0.79 -16.53
CA SER A 69 -1.75 -1.65 -15.64
C SER A 69 -1.48 -1.34 -14.16
N ARG A 70 -0.22 -1.06 -13.80
CA ARG A 70 0.17 -0.68 -12.44
C ARG A 70 -0.48 0.64 -12.00
N ILE A 71 -0.51 1.64 -12.87
CA ILE A 71 -1.18 2.91 -12.61
C ILE A 71 -2.67 2.68 -12.31
N THR A 72 -3.37 1.92 -13.17
CA THR A 72 -4.80 1.65 -12.97
C THR A 72 -5.09 0.95 -11.65
N GLU A 73 -4.27 -0.02 -11.25
CA GLU A 73 -4.45 -0.70 -9.97
C GLU A 73 -4.20 0.24 -8.78
N LEU A 74 -3.18 1.10 -8.87
CA LEU A 74 -2.89 2.07 -7.81
C LEU A 74 -3.98 3.14 -7.68
N GLU A 75 -4.57 3.58 -8.79
CA GLU A 75 -5.73 4.48 -8.79
C GLU A 75 -6.94 3.82 -8.11
N GLN A 76 -7.16 2.52 -8.34
CA GLN A 76 -8.20 1.75 -7.64
C GLN A 76 -7.91 1.65 -6.14
N ASN A 77 -6.67 1.35 -5.76
CA ASN A 77 -6.24 1.26 -4.37
C ASN A 77 -6.37 2.61 -3.64
N LEU A 78 -5.97 3.71 -4.30
CA LEU A 78 -6.14 5.07 -3.80
C LEU A 78 -7.62 5.42 -3.60
N ASN A 79 -8.45 5.12 -4.61
CA ASN A 79 -9.89 5.34 -4.49
C ASN A 79 -10.49 4.51 -3.34
N GLN A 80 -10.07 3.26 -3.16
CA GLN A 80 -10.52 2.44 -2.03
C GLN A 80 -10.14 3.07 -0.68
N VAL A 81 -8.89 3.54 -0.52
CA VAL A 81 -8.42 4.24 0.69
C VAL A 81 -9.27 5.47 1.00
N GLN A 82 -9.64 6.24 -0.02
CA GLN A 82 -10.40 7.49 0.11
C GLN A 82 -11.89 7.27 0.37
N GLN A 83 -12.48 6.19 -0.16
CA GLN A 83 -13.92 5.94 -0.08
C GLN A 83 -14.32 5.07 1.13
N LEU A 84 -13.42 4.24 1.65
CA LEU A 84 -13.72 3.40 2.81
C LEU A 84 -13.92 4.27 4.07
N GLN A 85 -15.01 4.00 4.77
CA GLN A 85 -15.31 4.66 6.04
C GLN A 85 -14.24 4.30 7.08
N HIS A 86 -13.83 5.30 7.83
CA HIS A 86 -12.86 5.19 8.91
C HIS A 86 -13.09 6.33 9.90
N SER A 87 -12.58 6.18 11.11
CA SER A 87 -12.66 7.18 12.16
C SER A 87 -11.65 8.31 11.99
N GLU A 88 -11.82 9.38 12.78
CA GLU A 88 -10.81 10.44 12.90
C GLU A 88 -9.46 9.88 13.38
N GLU A 89 -9.48 8.86 14.23
CA GLU A 89 -8.27 8.21 14.73
C GLU A 89 -7.48 7.54 13.60
N ALA A 90 -8.17 6.97 12.60
CA ALA A 90 -7.57 6.34 11.43
C ALA A 90 -7.21 7.33 10.29
N SER A 91 -7.66 8.59 10.34
CA SER A 91 -7.45 9.55 9.24
C SER A 91 -5.99 9.78 8.90
N LYS A 92 -5.07 9.79 9.88
CA LYS A 92 -3.63 9.95 9.59
C LYS A 92 -3.07 8.77 8.80
N PHE A 93 -3.53 7.55 9.07
CA PHE A 93 -3.15 6.37 8.32
C PHE A 93 -3.70 6.44 6.89
N ALA A 94 -4.99 6.78 6.74
CA ALA A 94 -5.62 6.98 5.43
C ALA A 94 -4.89 8.03 4.58
N SER A 95 -4.58 9.20 5.15
CA SER A 95 -3.84 10.25 4.44
C SER A 95 -2.41 9.82 4.05
N SER A 96 -1.73 9.06 4.92
CA SER A 96 -0.38 8.55 4.62
C SER A 96 -0.40 7.52 3.48
N LEU A 97 -1.42 6.65 3.44
CA LEU A 97 -1.64 5.72 2.33
C LEU A 97 -1.94 6.45 1.02
N SER A 98 -2.85 7.43 1.05
CA SER A 98 -3.18 8.22 -0.14
C SER A 98 -1.95 8.88 -0.73
N HIS A 99 -1.14 9.53 0.12
CA HIS A 99 0.09 10.19 -0.31
C HIS A 99 1.11 9.19 -0.90
N TYR A 100 1.25 8.01 -0.29
CA TYR A 100 2.11 6.95 -0.81
C TYR A 100 1.67 6.51 -2.21
N TYR A 101 0.37 6.26 -2.42
CA TYR A 101 -0.15 5.83 -3.71
C TYR A 101 -0.05 6.92 -4.78
N GLU A 102 -0.30 8.19 -4.45
CA GLU A 102 -0.12 9.31 -5.39
C GLU A 102 1.33 9.39 -5.90
N LEU A 103 2.32 9.27 -5.00
CA LEU A 103 3.72 9.25 -5.38
C LEU A 103 4.08 8.00 -6.21
N GLN A 104 3.54 6.84 -5.84
CA GLN A 104 3.77 5.59 -6.57
C GLN A 104 3.15 5.65 -7.98
N ILE A 105 1.98 6.27 -8.15
CA ILE A 105 1.39 6.55 -9.47
C ILE A 105 2.34 7.41 -10.30
N GLY A 106 2.91 8.48 -9.72
CA GLY A 106 3.91 9.32 -10.39
C GLY A 106 5.15 8.54 -10.85
N TYR A 107 5.65 7.63 -10.00
CA TYR A 107 6.75 6.72 -10.35
C TYR A 107 6.39 5.86 -11.58
N TYR A 108 5.23 5.20 -11.57
CA TYR A 108 4.84 4.35 -12.70
C TYR A 108 4.51 5.14 -13.98
N GLN A 109 4.07 6.40 -13.87
CA GLN A 109 3.96 7.32 -15.01
C GLN A 109 5.34 7.59 -15.64
N GLN A 110 6.36 7.85 -14.83
CA GLN A 110 7.75 7.99 -15.32
C GLN A 110 8.27 6.69 -15.94
N LEU A 111 7.96 5.54 -15.33
CA LEU A 111 8.40 4.23 -15.82
C LEU A 111 7.75 3.89 -17.16
N ARG A 112 6.50 4.29 -17.35
CA ARG A 112 5.81 4.22 -18.63
C ARG A 112 6.54 5.05 -19.69
N LEU A 113 6.92 6.29 -19.39
CA LEU A 113 7.69 7.13 -20.31
C LEU A 113 9.04 6.49 -20.65
N TYR A 114 9.74 5.93 -19.67
CA TYR A 114 10.98 5.18 -19.88
C TYR A 114 10.78 4.04 -20.87
N SER A 115 9.77 3.20 -20.64
CA SER A 115 9.48 2.02 -21.48
C SER A 115 9.09 2.34 -22.92
N GLN A 116 8.73 3.59 -23.21
CA GLN A 116 8.34 4.05 -24.54
C GLN A 116 9.45 4.87 -25.22
N THR A 117 10.50 5.20 -24.50
CA THR A 117 11.61 6.02 -25.01
C THR A 117 12.65 5.13 -25.68
N GLN A 118 13.08 5.50 -26.89
CA GLN A 118 14.21 4.86 -27.60
C GLN A 118 15.47 5.73 -27.62
N ASP A 119 15.36 7.00 -27.23
CA ASP A 119 16.49 7.90 -27.07
C ASP A 119 17.25 7.58 -25.77
N LYS A 120 18.53 7.18 -25.92
CA LYS A 120 19.37 6.73 -24.81
C LYS A 120 19.65 7.83 -23.78
N ALA A 121 19.90 9.06 -24.22
CA ALA A 121 20.18 10.17 -23.29
C ALA A 121 18.94 10.52 -22.46
N ARG A 122 17.76 10.45 -23.08
CA ARG A 122 16.49 10.60 -22.37
C ARG A 122 16.20 9.44 -21.43
N GLN A 123 16.50 8.20 -21.82
CA GLN A 123 16.39 7.04 -20.94
C GLN A 123 17.26 7.19 -19.69
N GLU A 124 18.53 7.60 -19.82
CA GLU A 124 19.43 7.82 -18.69
C GLU A 124 18.88 8.87 -17.71
N THR A 125 18.31 9.96 -18.25
CA THR A 125 17.64 10.98 -17.43
C THR A 125 16.46 10.39 -16.67
N LEU A 126 15.59 9.64 -17.35
CA LEU A 126 14.43 9.00 -16.73
C LEU A 126 14.82 7.96 -15.67
N VAL A 127 15.91 7.21 -15.85
CA VAL A 127 16.43 6.28 -14.84
C VAL A 127 16.86 7.01 -13.57
N ASN A 128 17.52 8.16 -13.70
CA ASN A 128 17.91 8.97 -12.56
C ASN A 128 16.69 9.50 -11.80
N ASP A 129 15.68 10.00 -12.52
CA ASP A 129 14.43 10.47 -11.93
C ASP A 129 13.66 9.32 -11.24
N LEU A 130 13.58 8.16 -11.89
CA LEU A 130 12.96 6.96 -11.33
C LEU A 130 13.65 6.50 -10.05
N ASN A 131 14.99 6.45 -10.05
CA ASN A 131 15.75 6.10 -8.86
C ASN A 131 15.54 7.12 -7.74
N HIS A 132 15.51 8.42 -8.04
CA HIS A 132 15.23 9.45 -7.04
C HIS A 132 13.85 9.27 -6.40
N THR A 133 12.81 9.08 -7.22
CA THR A 133 11.44 8.81 -6.75
C THR A 133 11.37 7.50 -5.96
N TYR A 134 12.05 6.45 -6.41
CA TYR A 134 12.14 5.17 -5.69
C TYR A 134 12.76 5.33 -4.30
N GLN A 135 13.86 6.07 -4.15
CA GLN A 135 14.46 6.32 -2.83
C GLN A 135 13.50 7.07 -1.90
N ALA A 136 12.73 8.03 -2.43
CA ALA A 136 11.70 8.72 -1.66
C ALA A 136 10.58 7.76 -1.23
N LEU A 137 10.09 6.92 -2.14
CA LEU A 137 9.07 5.91 -1.85
C LEU A 137 9.55 4.84 -0.86
N LYS A 138 10.83 4.47 -0.87
CA LYS A 138 11.39 3.40 -0.03
C LYS A 138 11.36 3.70 1.47
N VAL A 139 11.40 4.97 1.86
CA VAL A 139 11.41 5.39 3.27
C VAL A 139 10.02 5.69 3.83
N MET A 140 9.02 5.84 2.96
CA MET A 140 7.64 6.14 3.36
C MET A 140 6.94 5.01 4.11
N PRO A 141 7.18 3.70 3.83
CA PRO A 141 6.47 2.63 4.50
C PRO A 141 6.57 2.66 6.01
N ASP A 142 7.73 3.04 6.56
CA ASP A 142 7.90 3.18 8.01
C ASP A 142 6.96 4.22 8.61
N GLN A 143 6.70 5.32 7.89
CA GLN A 143 5.79 6.38 8.33
C GLN A 143 4.34 5.92 8.26
N VAL A 144 3.96 5.22 7.17
CA VAL A 144 2.62 4.64 6.99
C VAL A 144 2.34 3.62 8.10
N LEU A 145 3.28 2.71 8.35
CA LEU A 145 3.16 1.68 9.40
C LEU A 145 3.18 2.29 10.80
N ALA A 146 3.92 3.38 11.03
CA ALA A 146 3.85 4.11 12.29
C ALA A 146 2.47 4.74 12.51
N ALA A 147 1.87 5.35 11.48
CA ALA A 147 0.50 5.85 11.56
C ALA A 147 -0.49 4.72 11.83
N GLN A 148 -0.31 3.57 11.18
CA GLN A 148 -1.12 2.36 11.39
C GLN A 148 -1.07 1.90 12.85
N ARG A 149 0.14 1.67 13.39
CA ARG A 149 0.33 1.25 14.78
C ARG A 149 -0.27 2.23 15.77
N ASN A 150 -0.16 3.53 15.51
CA ASN A 150 -0.65 4.55 16.43
C ASN A 150 -2.17 4.53 16.59
N PHE A 151 -2.94 4.36 15.51
CA PHE A 151 -4.40 4.32 15.64
C PHE A 151 -4.86 2.97 16.20
N LEU A 152 -4.22 1.86 15.82
CA LEU A 152 -4.52 0.54 16.39
C LEU A 152 -4.25 0.49 17.90
N ALA A 153 -3.13 1.05 18.37
CA ALA A 153 -2.82 1.12 19.80
C ALA A 153 -3.81 2.00 20.59
N ARG A 154 -4.31 3.09 20.00
CA ARG A 154 -5.35 3.92 20.62
C ARG A 154 -6.69 3.22 20.66
N ALA A 155 -7.02 2.48 19.60
CA ALA A 155 -8.17 1.60 19.56
C ALA A 155 -8.09 0.53 20.68
N ASP A 156 -6.91 0.00 20.99
CA ASP A 156 -6.69 -0.96 22.06
C ASP A 156 -6.76 -0.34 23.48
N GLN A 157 -6.29 0.90 23.66
CA GLN A 157 -6.28 1.61 24.96
C GLN A 157 -7.64 2.14 25.43
N LEU A 158 -8.65 2.13 24.56
CA LEU A 158 -10.03 2.51 24.90
C LEU A 158 -10.86 1.33 25.46
N HIS A 159 -10.21 0.17 25.69
CA HIS A 159 -10.72 -1.01 26.40
C HIS A 159 -9.98 -1.24 27.73
#